data_AF-A0A2M7UIF6-F1
#
_entry.id   AF-A0A2M7UIF6-F1
#
_cell.length_a   1.000
_cell.length_b   1.000
_cell.length_c   1.000
_cell.angle_alpha   90.00
_cell.angle_beta   90.00
_cell.angle_gamma   90.00
#
_symmetry.space_group_name_H-M   'P 1'
#
loop_
_entity.id
_entity.type
_entity.pdbx_description
1 polymer ?
#
loop_
_entity_poly.entity_id
_entity_poly.type
_entity_poly.pdbx_seq_one_letter_code
_entity_poly.pdbx_strand_id
1 'polypeptide(L)'
;MLDLVSLLPTVENPHLELFEDFDLDPEHEETFFGMDLANVRVVKGCGKRCLHCIVPDLNIERMPFPAVLRNAERVKRFNEKVRSLVVDVFQQIESETGYKIGDFDRFWPCFDSVPEEDRQKVISVYRAHPIQSVIPWRDDFIEYPQIFFVSRLANYYDGDVSEYRDTAFLHEDGTPADYGDVFKAFNHPLRPVEFTTAGWSRTDRVAQRAMEKIVLLLQRDPRHGRSNLVNISVSRFPYMAQRGYPQYLEAMKNVIRTLAPLNPNINLFDSPDDPENADFIAIVVEPLLMFIESLSTESHFTFKSAVVSKYAGRMADGNHEEDEDIAGFSMPCYHLFPDGTVAHQTLGKGNRPTPIGERLYSLAA
;
A
#
# COMPACT_ATOMS: atom_id res chain seq x y z
N MET A 1 -26.86 -1.66 36.63
CA MET A 1 -26.66 -1.60 35.17
C MET A 1 -25.17 -1.50 34.95
N LEU A 2 -24.53 -2.60 34.56
CA LEU A 2 -23.19 -2.54 33.97
C LEU A 2 -23.33 -1.67 32.72
N ASP A 3 -22.44 -0.71 32.56
CA ASP A 3 -22.50 0.33 31.54
C ASP A 3 -22.28 -0.32 30.17
N LEU A 4 -23.35 -0.76 29.52
CA LEU A 4 -23.32 -1.44 28.21
C LEU A 4 -22.63 -0.58 27.13
N VAL A 5 -22.52 0.73 27.36
CA VAL A 5 -21.79 1.66 26.49
C VAL A 5 -20.27 1.42 26.56
N SER A 6 -19.73 0.96 27.69
CA SER A 6 -18.30 0.62 27.83
C SER A 6 -17.92 -0.74 27.20
N LEU A 7 -18.87 -1.43 26.56
CA LEU A 7 -18.69 -2.73 25.90
C LEU A 7 -18.83 -2.64 24.37
N LEU A 8 -19.13 -1.46 23.82
CA LEU A 8 -19.21 -1.30 22.37
C LEU A 8 -17.79 -1.22 21.79
N PRO A 9 -17.51 -1.98 20.72
CA PRO A 9 -16.26 -1.86 19.96
C PRO A 9 -15.94 -0.42 19.56
N THR A 10 -14.71 0.01 19.80
CA THR A 10 -14.16 1.29 19.32
C THR A 10 -12.88 1.07 18.51
N VAL A 11 -12.42 2.09 17.79
CA VAL A 11 -11.12 2.04 17.09
C VAL A 11 -9.97 1.71 18.07
N GLU A 12 -10.01 2.28 19.28
CA GLU A 12 -9.04 2.03 20.34
C GLU A 12 -9.16 0.63 20.95
N ASN A 13 -10.39 0.13 21.11
CA ASN A 13 -10.70 -1.14 21.72
C ASN A 13 -11.70 -1.93 20.84
N PRO A 14 -11.20 -2.59 19.79
CA PRO A 14 -12.08 -3.12 18.75
C PRO A 14 -12.84 -4.37 19.14
N HIS A 15 -12.46 -5.08 20.22
CA HIS A 15 -13.09 -6.34 20.61
C HIS A 15 -13.25 -7.31 19.43
N LEU A 16 -12.13 -7.70 18.81
CA LEU A 16 -12.14 -8.49 17.57
C LEU A 16 -12.88 -9.82 17.72
N GLU A 17 -12.91 -10.37 18.92
CA GLU A 17 -13.67 -11.55 19.32
C GLU A 17 -15.19 -11.43 19.11
N LEU A 18 -15.72 -10.21 18.92
CA LEU A 18 -17.14 -9.96 18.70
C LEU A 18 -17.54 -9.98 17.21
N PHE A 19 -16.58 -10.09 16.29
CA PHE A 19 -16.88 -10.21 14.85
C PHE A 19 -16.75 -11.67 14.38
N GLU A 20 -17.36 -11.96 13.24
CA GLU A 20 -17.28 -13.29 12.62
C GLU A 20 -15.87 -13.59 12.10
N ASP A 21 -15.41 -14.82 12.33
CA ASP A 21 -14.18 -15.33 11.74
C ASP A 21 -14.29 -15.49 10.22
N PHE A 22 -13.17 -15.25 9.53
CA PHE A 22 -13.10 -15.58 8.11
C PHE A 22 -13.22 -17.10 7.97
N ASP A 23 -14.00 -17.55 7.00
CA ASP A 23 -14.11 -18.97 6.66
C ASP A 23 -12.93 -19.37 5.76
N LEU A 24 -11.73 -19.36 6.35
CA LEU A 24 -10.48 -19.73 5.70
C LEU A 24 -9.78 -20.80 6.52
N ASP A 25 -9.39 -21.88 5.85
CA ASP A 25 -8.49 -22.83 6.47
C ASP A 25 -7.05 -22.25 6.58
N PRO A 26 -6.22 -22.81 7.47
CA PRO A 26 -4.85 -22.32 7.67
C PRO A 26 -3.95 -22.42 6.43
N GLU A 27 -4.25 -23.33 5.48
CA GLU A 27 -3.45 -23.55 4.27
C GLU A 27 -3.67 -22.42 3.26
N HIS A 28 -4.92 -21.96 3.11
CA HIS A 28 -5.28 -20.80 2.30
C HIS A 28 -4.84 -19.48 2.93
N GLU A 29 -4.75 -19.40 4.27
CA GLU A 29 -4.27 -18.20 4.96
C GLU A 29 -2.82 -17.84 4.58
N GLU A 30 -1.93 -18.83 4.57
CA GLU A 30 -0.54 -18.61 4.13
C GLU A 30 -0.46 -18.24 2.65
N THR A 31 -1.37 -18.77 1.84
CA THR A 31 -1.45 -18.47 0.41
C THR A 31 -1.91 -17.02 0.16
N PHE A 32 -2.98 -16.57 0.82
CA PHE A 32 -3.60 -15.27 0.55
C PHE A 32 -2.96 -14.11 1.30
N PHE A 33 -2.43 -14.34 2.52
CA PHE A 33 -1.81 -13.29 3.33
C PHE A 33 -0.28 -13.37 3.36
N GLY A 34 0.29 -14.39 2.72
CA GLY A 34 1.72 -14.62 2.64
C GLY A 34 2.47 -13.70 1.67
N MET A 35 3.53 -14.24 1.08
CA MET A 35 4.46 -13.46 0.25
C MET A 35 3.78 -12.86 -0.99
N ASP A 36 2.80 -13.54 -1.55
CA ASP A 36 2.18 -13.17 -2.83
C ASP A 36 1.12 -12.06 -2.68
N LEU A 37 0.73 -11.66 -1.46
CA LEU A 37 -0.22 -10.56 -1.27
C LEU A 37 0.39 -9.20 -1.68
N ALA A 38 0.04 -8.68 -2.85
CA ALA A 38 0.54 -7.38 -3.29
C ALA A 38 -0.31 -6.21 -2.79
N ASN A 39 -1.63 -6.37 -2.77
CA ASN A 39 -2.54 -5.25 -2.56
C ASN A 39 -3.67 -5.57 -1.58
N VAL A 40 -3.98 -4.60 -0.71
CA VAL A 40 -5.23 -4.58 0.05
C VAL A 40 -6.00 -3.32 -0.33
N ARG A 41 -7.13 -3.50 -1.02
CA ARG A 41 -8.00 -2.40 -1.41
C ARG A 41 -8.96 -2.11 -0.28
N VAL A 42 -8.76 -0.96 0.33
CA VAL A 42 -9.57 -0.48 1.45
C VAL A 42 -10.80 0.28 0.97
N VAL A 43 -10.74 0.78 -0.27
CA VAL A 43 -11.84 1.43 -0.98
C VAL A 43 -11.91 0.95 -2.43
N LYS A 44 -13.10 0.98 -3.02
CA LYS A 44 -13.33 0.76 -4.45
C LYS A 44 -14.28 1.82 -4.98
N GLY A 45 -13.85 2.53 -6.02
CA GLY A 45 -14.49 3.74 -6.49
C GLY A 45 -13.85 5.00 -5.92
N CYS A 46 -14.15 6.14 -6.56
CA CYS A 46 -13.60 7.42 -6.18
C CYS A 46 -14.67 8.52 -6.22
N GLY A 47 -14.78 9.30 -5.15
CA GLY A 47 -15.67 10.46 -5.08
C GLY A 47 -15.19 11.63 -5.94
N LYS A 48 -13.93 11.59 -6.40
CA LYS A 48 -13.29 12.65 -7.18
C LYS A 48 -13.56 12.60 -8.68
N ARG A 49 -14.44 11.72 -9.18
CA ARG A 49 -14.89 11.67 -10.59
C ARG A 49 -13.76 11.85 -11.62
N CYS A 50 -12.59 11.30 -11.34
CA CYS A 50 -11.43 11.44 -12.21
C CYS A 50 -11.75 10.79 -13.57
N LEU A 51 -11.35 11.39 -14.70
CA LEU A 51 -11.53 10.84 -16.05
C LEU A 51 -11.02 9.38 -16.18
N HIS A 52 -10.05 8.99 -15.37
CA HIS A 52 -9.47 7.64 -15.32
C HIS A 52 -10.24 6.65 -14.44
N CYS A 53 -11.21 7.11 -13.63
CA CYS A 53 -12.01 6.27 -12.74
C CYS A 53 -13.49 6.20 -13.16
N ILE A 54 -13.86 6.63 -14.37
CA ILE A 54 -15.26 6.89 -14.72
C ILE A 54 -16.05 5.61 -15.01
N VAL A 55 -16.97 5.30 -14.09
CA VAL A 55 -18.32 4.74 -14.30
C VAL A 55 -19.29 5.57 -13.44
N PRO A 56 -20.59 5.70 -13.78
CA PRO A 56 -21.50 6.75 -13.28
C PRO A 56 -21.88 6.68 -11.79
N ASP A 57 -21.59 5.57 -11.10
CA ASP A 57 -22.00 5.41 -9.69
C ASP A 57 -20.96 5.99 -8.73
N LEU A 58 -21.38 7.06 -8.05
CA LEU A 58 -20.66 7.81 -7.01
C LEU A 58 -20.41 7.00 -5.72
N ASN A 59 -20.84 5.73 -5.67
CA ASN A 59 -20.77 4.93 -4.48
C ASN A 59 -19.35 4.39 -4.31
N ILE A 60 -18.66 4.93 -3.30
CA ILE A 60 -17.40 4.42 -2.76
C ILE A 60 -17.77 3.23 -1.87
N GLU A 61 -17.36 2.04 -2.30
CA GLU A 61 -17.38 0.84 -1.47
C GLU A 61 -16.15 0.84 -0.57
N ARG A 62 -16.30 0.42 0.69
CA ARG A 62 -15.25 0.48 1.70
C ARG A 62 -15.19 -0.82 2.47
N MET A 63 -13.96 -1.24 2.79
CA MET A 63 -13.72 -2.37 3.67
C MET A 63 -14.13 -1.96 5.10
N PRO A 64 -15.02 -2.69 5.79
CA PRO A 64 -15.34 -2.41 7.18
C PRO A 64 -14.07 -2.47 8.03
N PHE A 65 -13.96 -1.57 8.99
CA PHE A 65 -12.78 -1.49 9.84
C PHE A 65 -12.50 -2.79 10.63
N PRO A 66 -13.51 -3.53 11.12
CA PRO A 66 -13.27 -4.85 11.71
C PRO A 66 -12.59 -5.84 10.75
N ALA A 67 -12.97 -5.83 9.46
CA ALA A 67 -12.33 -6.67 8.44
C ALA A 67 -10.89 -6.21 8.17
N VAL A 68 -10.64 -4.89 8.13
CA VAL A 68 -9.28 -4.32 8.06
C VAL A 68 -8.40 -4.88 9.18
N LEU A 69 -8.87 -4.81 10.42
CA LEU A 69 -8.11 -5.27 11.59
C LEU A 69 -7.80 -6.77 11.51
N ARG A 70 -8.78 -7.59 11.15
CA ARG A 70 -8.60 -9.05 10.99
C ARG A 70 -7.59 -9.39 9.90
N ASN A 71 -7.72 -8.78 8.72
CA ASN A 71 -6.76 -8.95 7.63
C ASN A 71 -5.34 -8.52 8.07
N ALA A 72 -5.23 -7.39 8.77
CA ALA A 72 -3.96 -6.89 9.27
C ALA A 72 -3.30 -7.82 10.30
N GLU A 73 -4.07 -8.43 11.21
CA GLU A 73 -3.53 -9.42 12.14
C GLU A 73 -2.95 -10.64 11.42
N ARG A 74 -3.63 -11.14 10.39
CA ARG A 74 -3.19 -12.29 9.59
C ARG A 74 -1.87 -11.99 8.88
N VAL A 75 -1.78 -10.83 8.23
CA VAL A 75 -0.53 -10.34 7.61
C VAL A 75 0.60 -10.19 8.65
N LYS A 76 0.29 -9.67 9.84
CA LYS A 76 1.29 -9.53 10.92
C LYS A 76 1.78 -10.88 11.43
N ARG A 77 0.89 -11.83 11.71
CA ARG A 77 1.26 -13.19 12.15
C ARG A 77 2.16 -13.88 11.12
N PHE A 78 1.83 -13.77 9.83
CA PHE A 78 2.70 -14.29 8.77
C PHE A 78 4.08 -13.62 8.78
N ASN A 79 4.12 -12.29 8.87
CA ASN A 79 5.38 -11.55 8.93
C ASN A 79 6.23 -11.91 10.16
N GLU A 80 5.61 -12.14 11.32
CA GLU A 80 6.28 -12.59 12.54
C GLU A 80 6.82 -14.02 12.41
N LYS A 81 6.05 -14.93 11.80
CA LYS A 81 6.52 -16.29 11.45
C LYS A 81 7.75 -16.22 10.55
N VAL A 82 7.69 -15.42 9.48
CA VAL A 82 8.83 -15.19 8.57
C VAL A 82 10.03 -14.64 9.34
N ARG A 83 9.84 -13.62 10.17
CA ARG A 83 10.92 -13.04 10.99
C ARG A 83 11.63 -14.10 11.83
N SER A 84 10.87 -14.94 12.54
CA SER A 84 11.43 -15.99 13.38
C SER A 84 12.28 -16.96 12.53
N LEU A 85 11.71 -17.47 11.44
CA LEU A 85 12.40 -18.41 10.56
C LEU A 85 13.68 -17.83 9.95
N VAL A 86 13.70 -16.53 9.68
CA VAL A 86 14.87 -15.85 9.14
C VAL A 86 15.97 -15.69 10.19
N VAL A 87 15.61 -15.29 11.40
CA VAL A 87 16.57 -15.24 12.51
C VAL A 87 17.17 -16.62 12.76
N ASP A 88 16.33 -17.65 12.77
CA ASP A 88 16.75 -19.03 12.98
C ASP A 88 17.71 -19.51 11.88
N VAL A 89 17.40 -19.29 10.60
CA VAL A 89 18.29 -19.72 9.51
C VAL A 89 19.60 -18.96 9.51
N PHE A 90 19.64 -17.68 9.90
CA PHE A 90 20.90 -16.94 9.98
C PHE A 90 21.78 -17.41 11.14
N GLN A 91 21.18 -17.71 12.29
CA GLN A 91 21.92 -18.32 13.40
C GLN A 91 22.48 -19.68 13.00
N GLN A 92 21.69 -20.48 12.27
CA GLN A 92 22.16 -21.77 11.76
C GLN A 92 23.31 -21.60 10.77
N ILE A 93 23.19 -20.68 9.81
CA ILE A 93 24.25 -20.35 8.84
C ILE A 93 25.51 -19.91 9.59
N GLU A 94 25.42 -18.97 10.54
CA GLU A 94 26.57 -18.52 11.33
C GLU A 94 27.22 -19.68 12.10
N SER A 95 26.42 -20.55 12.71
CA SER A 95 26.93 -21.71 13.47
C SER A 95 27.63 -22.76 12.60
N GLU A 96 27.12 -23.00 11.38
CA GLU A 96 27.61 -24.07 10.52
C GLU A 96 28.73 -23.59 9.60
N THR A 97 28.67 -22.36 9.10
CA THR A 97 29.62 -21.81 8.14
C THR A 97 30.63 -20.87 8.78
N GLY A 98 30.35 -20.32 9.97
CA GLY A 98 31.11 -19.23 10.57
C GLY A 98 30.82 -17.87 9.95
N TYR A 99 29.93 -17.80 8.96
CA TYR A 99 29.58 -16.57 8.26
C TYR A 99 28.41 -15.86 8.95
N LYS A 100 28.67 -14.64 9.41
CA LYS A 100 27.62 -13.80 9.99
C LYS A 100 26.90 -13.02 8.89
N ILE A 101 25.65 -13.37 8.67
CA ILE A 101 24.74 -12.59 7.84
C ILE A 101 24.39 -11.30 8.60
N GLY A 102 24.60 -10.14 7.97
CA GLY A 102 24.50 -8.81 8.61
C GLY A 102 23.11 -8.44 9.16
N ASP A 103 23.01 -7.27 9.79
CA ASP A 103 21.80 -6.79 10.50
C ASP A 103 20.54 -6.82 9.62
N PHE A 104 19.63 -7.73 9.99
CA PHE A 104 18.32 -7.94 9.38
C PHE A 104 17.41 -6.70 9.44
N ASP A 105 17.63 -5.82 10.43
CA ASP A 105 16.72 -4.73 10.77
C ASP A 105 16.68 -3.59 9.73
N ARG A 106 17.55 -3.60 8.71
CA ARG A 106 17.62 -2.48 7.73
C ARG A 106 17.61 -2.91 6.27
N PHE A 107 18.21 -4.05 5.94
CA PHE A 107 18.31 -4.55 4.57
C PHE A 107 18.25 -6.07 4.62
N TRP A 108 17.43 -6.67 3.74
CA TRP A 108 17.44 -8.11 3.58
C TRP A 108 18.84 -8.54 3.13
N PRO A 109 19.38 -9.64 3.67
CA PRO A 109 20.75 -9.98 3.37
C PRO A 109 20.91 -10.32 1.91
N CYS A 110 21.79 -9.55 1.29
CA CYS A 110 22.31 -9.90 -0.01
C CYS A 110 23.30 -11.05 0.20
N PHE A 111 23.00 -12.23 -0.33
CA PHE A 111 23.98 -13.32 -0.38
C PHE A 111 25.18 -12.96 -1.28
N ASP A 112 25.13 -11.84 -2.00
CA ASP A 112 26.27 -11.26 -2.74
C ASP A 112 27.49 -11.00 -1.85
N SER A 113 27.29 -10.75 -0.55
CA SER A 113 28.42 -10.55 0.37
C SER A 113 29.03 -11.87 0.86
N VAL A 114 28.44 -13.03 0.54
CA VAL A 114 28.98 -14.34 0.90
C VAL A 114 30.10 -14.71 -0.07
N PRO A 115 31.32 -14.99 0.41
CA PRO A 115 32.42 -15.47 -0.42
C PRO A 115 32.01 -16.69 -1.25
N GLU A 116 32.52 -16.80 -2.48
CA GLU A 116 32.16 -17.91 -3.38
C GLU A 116 32.48 -19.28 -2.75
N GLU A 117 33.56 -19.38 -1.97
CA GLU A 117 33.91 -20.59 -1.22
C GLU A 117 32.87 -21.01 -0.16
N ASP A 118 32.15 -20.06 0.44
CA ASP A 118 31.15 -20.31 1.48
C ASP A 118 29.72 -20.39 0.92
N ARG A 119 29.50 -19.90 -0.30
CA ARG A 119 28.20 -19.79 -0.95
C ARG A 119 27.46 -21.12 -1.01
N GLN A 120 28.10 -22.19 -1.47
CA GLN A 120 27.46 -23.51 -1.56
C GLN A 120 27.05 -24.06 -0.18
N LYS A 121 27.85 -23.76 0.84
CA LYS A 121 27.57 -24.18 2.21
C LYS A 121 26.37 -23.41 2.77
N VAL A 122 26.33 -22.09 2.61
CA VAL A 122 25.19 -21.24 2.98
C VAL A 122 23.90 -21.70 2.28
N ILE A 123 23.96 -21.96 0.97
CA ILE A 123 22.82 -22.47 0.19
C ILE A 123 22.33 -23.80 0.74
N SER A 124 23.25 -24.72 1.08
CA SER A 124 22.88 -26.03 1.62
C SER A 124 22.15 -25.93 2.97
N VAL A 125 22.61 -25.06 3.87
CA VAL A 125 21.95 -24.79 5.16
C VAL A 125 20.56 -24.20 4.94
N TYR A 126 20.45 -23.18 4.07
CA TYR A 126 19.17 -22.55 3.77
C TYR A 126 18.18 -23.54 3.12
N ARG A 127 18.64 -24.42 2.22
CA ARG A 127 17.82 -25.46 1.57
C ARG A 127 17.37 -26.57 2.51
N ALA A 128 18.10 -26.82 3.60
CA ALA A 128 17.72 -27.78 4.63
C ALA A 128 16.80 -27.19 5.70
N HIS A 129 16.74 -25.86 5.83
CA HIS A 129 15.97 -25.18 6.87
C HIS A 129 14.48 -25.08 6.53
N PRO A 130 13.55 -25.16 7.53
CA PRO A 130 12.10 -25.05 7.31
C PRO A 130 11.64 -23.76 6.62
N ILE A 131 12.46 -22.70 6.63
CA ILE A 131 12.19 -21.46 5.91
C ILE A 131 11.89 -21.69 4.41
N GLN A 132 12.42 -22.75 3.79
CA GLN A 132 12.09 -23.15 2.41
C GLN A 132 10.60 -23.28 2.14
N SER A 133 9.82 -23.72 3.13
CA SER A 133 8.39 -23.92 2.97
C SER A 133 7.61 -22.61 2.83
N VAL A 134 8.13 -21.54 3.44
CA VAL A 134 7.52 -20.21 3.43
C VAL A 134 8.17 -19.32 2.37
N ILE A 135 9.46 -19.55 2.14
CA ILE A 135 10.34 -18.78 1.27
C ILE A 135 11.26 -19.76 0.52
N PRO A 136 10.78 -20.30 -0.62
CA PRO A 136 11.55 -21.25 -1.41
C PRO A 136 12.83 -20.63 -1.97
N TRP A 137 13.96 -21.34 -1.93
CA TRP A 137 15.18 -20.92 -2.62
C TRP A 137 14.93 -20.77 -4.11
N ARG A 138 15.39 -19.66 -4.69
CA ARG A 138 15.47 -19.45 -6.12
C ARG A 138 16.90 -19.10 -6.52
N ASP A 139 17.36 -19.61 -7.65
CA ASP A 139 18.74 -19.41 -8.09
C ASP A 139 19.00 -17.95 -8.52
N ASP A 140 17.95 -17.18 -8.81
CA ASP A 140 17.99 -15.74 -9.06
C ASP A 140 18.00 -14.87 -7.78
N PHE A 141 17.89 -15.46 -6.59
CA PHE A 141 18.00 -14.72 -5.31
C PHE A 141 19.34 -14.01 -5.13
N ILE A 142 20.37 -14.50 -5.81
CA ILE A 142 21.69 -13.88 -5.80
C ILE A 142 21.63 -12.54 -6.55
N GLU A 143 20.97 -12.48 -7.70
CA GLU A 143 20.93 -11.26 -8.53
C GLU A 143 19.85 -10.26 -8.09
N TYR A 144 18.74 -10.72 -7.51
CA TYR A 144 17.59 -9.87 -7.17
C TYR A 144 16.90 -10.25 -5.85
N PRO A 145 17.59 -10.13 -4.69
CA PRO A 145 16.98 -10.42 -3.38
C PRO A 145 15.78 -9.51 -3.06
N GLN A 146 15.64 -8.38 -3.76
CA GLN A 146 14.62 -7.36 -3.52
C GLN A 146 13.27 -7.64 -4.19
N ILE A 147 13.23 -8.55 -5.19
CA ILE A 147 12.05 -8.75 -6.04
C ILE A 147 10.99 -9.63 -5.35
N PHE A 148 11.39 -10.50 -4.42
CA PHE A 148 10.47 -11.49 -3.83
C PHE A 148 10.31 -11.39 -2.31
N PHE A 149 11.18 -10.63 -1.63
CA PHE A 149 11.12 -10.50 -0.18
C PHE A 149 10.44 -9.21 0.24
N VAL A 150 9.18 -9.41 0.66
CA VAL A 150 8.30 -8.45 1.28
C VAL A 150 7.99 -7.26 0.36
N SER A 151 7.20 -7.61 -0.67
CA SER A 151 6.39 -6.67 -1.43
C SER A 151 5.71 -5.71 -0.46
N ARG A 152 6.05 -4.42 -0.59
CA ARG A 152 5.32 -3.34 0.05
C ARG A 152 3.84 -3.64 -0.09
N LEU A 153 3.08 -3.51 0.99
CA LEU A 153 1.66 -3.68 0.86
C LEU A 153 1.10 -2.41 0.21
N ALA A 154 0.71 -2.52 -1.05
CA ALA A 154 0.16 -1.39 -1.76
C ALA A 154 -1.33 -1.25 -1.42
N ASN A 155 -1.66 -0.15 -0.76
CA ASN A 155 -3.04 0.31 -0.64
C ASN A 155 -3.30 1.24 -1.83
N TYR A 156 -3.31 0.69 -3.04
CA TYR A 156 -3.60 1.45 -4.25
C TYR A 156 -4.27 0.59 -5.31
N TYR A 157 -5.58 0.75 -5.49
CA TYR A 157 -6.27 0.54 -6.76
C TYR A 157 -7.75 0.98 -6.63
N ASP A 158 -8.33 1.49 -7.71
CA ASP A 158 -9.75 1.91 -7.88
C ASP A 158 -10.26 3.13 -7.07
N GLY A 159 -9.47 3.78 -6.21
CA GLY A 159 -9.89 4.95 -5.44
C GLY A 159 -8.74 5.70 -4.74
N ASP A 160 -9.05 6.83 -4.10
CA ASP A 160 -8.08 7.53 -3.25
C ASP A 160 -8.18 7.02 -1.81
N VAL A 161 -7.06 6.57 -1.25
CA VAL A 161 -7.00 6.08 0.13
C VAL A 161 -7.52 7.08 1.16
N SER A 162 -7.39 8.37 0.88
CA SER A 162 -7.91 9.43 1.74
C SER A 162 -9.44 9.45 1.82
N GLU A 163 -10.18 8.72 0.99
CA GLU A 163 -11.65 8.61 1.02
C GLU A 163 -12.17 7.50 1.95
N TYR A 164 -11.28 6.71 2.54
CA TYR A 164 -11.65 5.67 3.50
C TYR A 164 -12.22 6.28 4.78
N ARG A 165 -13.47 5.95 5.11
CA ARG A 165 -14.18 6.33 6.34
C ARG A 165 -15.11 5.20 6.73
N ASP A 166 -14.98 4.66 7.92
CA ASP A 166 -15.99 3.77 8.48
C ASP A 166 -16.79 4.53 9.54
N THR A 167 -18.02 4.93 9.21
CA THR A 167 -18.89 5.66 10.13
C THR A 167 -19.67 4.75 11.07
N ALA A 168 -19.61 3.44 10.86
CA ALA A 168 -20.18 2.47 11.79
C ALA A 168 -19.19 2.11 12.90
N PHE A 169 -17.90 2.33 12.68
CA PHE A 169 -16.84 2.07 13.66
C PHE A 169 -16.18 3.36 14.15
N LEU A 170 -16.47 3.76 15.39
CA LEU A 170 -16.08 5.05 15.92
C LEU A 170 -14.92 4.94 16.92
N HIS A 171 -14.11 5.99 16.98
CA HIS A 171 -13.23 6.27 18.10
C HIS A 171 -14.02 6.59 19.37
N GLU A 172 -13.38 6.50 20.53
CA GLU A 172 -13.96 6.93 21.80
C GLU A 172 -14.45 8.39 21.80
N ASP A 173 -13.81 9.26 21.02
CA ASP A 173 -14.21 10.67 20.86
C ASP A 173 -15.39 10.89 19.89
N GLY A 174 -15.97 9.80 19.37
CA GLY A 174 -17.13 9.80 18.47
C GLY A 174 -16.78 10.05 17.00
N THR A 175 -15.51 10.20 16.65
CA THR A 175 -15.09 10.36 15.27
C THR A 175 -15.00 9.01 14.53
N PRO A 176 -15.20 8.96 13.20
CA PRO A 176 -15.15 7.69 12.47
C PRO A 176 -13.73 7.16 12.31
N ALA A 177 -13.56 5.85 12.15
CA ALA A 177 -12.29 5.27 11.71
C ALA A 177 -11.90 5.85 10.33
N ASP A 178 -10.62 6.13 10.15
CA ASP A 178 -10.08 6.74 8.94
C ASP A 178 -8.87 5.97 8.40
N TYR A 179 -8.32 6.46 7.28
CA TYR A 179 -7.19 5.80 6.62
C TYR A 179 -5.92 5.75 7.48
N GLY A 180 -5.74 6.67 8.42
CA GLY A 180 -4.62 6.63 9.36
C GLY A 180 -4.71 5.42 10.29
N ASP A 181 -5.92 5.02 10.68
CA ASP A 181 -6.16 3.82 11.48
C ASP A 181 -5.92 2.55 10.66
N VAL A 182 -6.34 2.55 9.39
CA VAL A 182 -6.05 1.47 8.43
C VAL A 182 -4.55 1.32 8.19
N PHE A 183 -3.85 2.43 7.95
CA PHE A 183 -2.41 2.44 7.77
C PHE A 183 -1.71 1.89 9.01
N LYS A 184 -2.10 2.33 10.21
CA LYS A 184 -1.57 1.81 11.48
C LYS A 184 -1.83 0.30 11.63
N ALA A 185 -2.99 -0.18 11.21
CA ALA A 185 -3.34 -1.59 11.29
C ALA A 185 -2.40 -2.43 10.40
N PHE A 186 -2.23 -2.07 9.13
CA PHE A 186 -1.45 -2.87 8.17
C PHE A 186 0.06 -2.65 8.22
N ASN A 187 0.52 -1.46 8.60
CA ASN A 187 1.93 -1.11 8.51
C ASN A 187 2.79 -1.97 9.45
N HIS A 188 3.81 -2.60 8.89
CA HIS A 188 4.73 -3.49 9.61
C HIS A 188 6.17 -3.29 9.09
N PRO A 189 7.23 -3.37 9.92
CA PRO A 189 8.60 -3.12 9.46
C PRO A 189 9.05 -4.01 8.30
N LEU A 190 8.60 -5.27 8.28
CA LEU A 190 8.91 -6.18 7.17
C LEU A 190 8.10 -5.83 5.94
N ARG A 191 6.82 -5.53 6.10
CA ARG A 191 5.87 -5.24 5.02
C ARG A 191 5.32 -3.83 5.18
N PRO A 192 6.11 -2.79 4.83
CA PRO A 192 5.65 -1.43 4.95
C PRO A 192 4.50 -1.18 3.97
N VAL A 193 3.57 -0.32 4.38
CA VAL A 193 2.46 0.10 3.50
C VAL A 193 2.95 1.19 2.56
N GLU A 194 2.75 0.96 1.27
CA GLU A 194 2.87 2.00 0.25
C GLU A 194 1.47 2.52 -0.10
N PHE A 195 1.34 3.84 -0.25
CA PHE A 195 0.09 4.43 -0.72
C PHE A 195 0.33 5.61 -1.65
N THR A 196 -0.67 5.85 -2.48
CA THR A 196 -0.72 6.99 -3.39
C THR A 196 -1.98 7.81 -3.13
N THR A 197 -1.85 9.12 -3.02
CA THR A 197 -2.99 10.05 -2.94
C THR A 197 -2.95 11.04 -4.09
N ALA A 198 -4.11 11.35 -4.67
CA ALA A 198 -4.31 12.40 -5.66
C ALA A 198 -4.87 13.69 -5.03
N GLY A 199 -4.59 13.91 -3.75
CA GLY A 199 -4.97 15.08 -2.96
C GLY A 199 -6.28 14.94 -2.18
N TRP A 200 -6.68 15.93 -1.40
CA TRP A 200 -8.01 15.98 -0.79
C TRP A 200 -8.49 17.42 -0.71
N SER A 201 -9.79 17.63 -0.54
CA SER A 201 -10.31 18.98 -0.32
C SER A 201 -9.69 19.58 0.93
N ARG A 202 -9.35 20.88 0.92
CA ARG A 202 -8.90 21.62 2.12
C ARG A 202 -9.92 21.56 3.26
N THR A 203 -11.19 21.32 2.94
CA THR A 203 -12.27 21.17 3.93
C THR A 203 -12.42 19.74 4.44
N ASP A 204 -11.74 18.75 3.86
CA ASP A 204 -11.75 17.36 4.33
C ASP A 204 -10.87 17.20 5.56
N ARG A 205 -11.45 17.49 6.72
CA ARG A 205 -10.78 17.39 8.02
C ARG A 205 -10.41 15.96 8.39
N VAL A 206 -11.13 14.97 7.88
CA VAL A 206 -10.85 13.58 8.23
C VAL A 206 -9.67 13.05 7.41
N ALA A 207 -9.52 13.47 6.15
CA ALA A 207 -8.34 13.14 5.35
C ALA A 207 -7.11 13.80 5.95
N GLN A 208 -7.23 15.07 6.33
CA GLN A 208 -6.17 15.79 7.04
C GLN A 208 -5.73 15.03 8.30
N ARG A 209 -6.68 14.68 9.17
CA ARG A 209 -6.40 13.94 10.41
C ARG A 209 -5.74 12.58 10.14
N ALA A 210 -6.25 11.82 9.18
CA ALA A 210 -5.69 10.52 8.79
C ALA A 210 -4.21 10.65 8.42
N MET A 211 -3.86 11.66 7.62
CA MET A 211 -2.49 11.89 7.16
C MET A 211 -1.59 12.39 8.29
N GLU A 212 -2.10 13.24 9.18
CA GLU A 212 -1.38 13.66 10.39
C GLU A 212 -1.09 12.47 11.32
N LYS A 213 -2.03 11.51 11.48
CA LYS A 213 -1.80 10.25 12.21
C LYS A 213 -0.64 9.46 11.59
N ILE A 214 -0.61 9.33 10.26
CA ILE A 214 0.46 8.62 9.53
C ILE A 214 1.80 9.31 9.73
N VAL A 215 1.85 10.65 9.60
CA VAL A 215 3.06 11.44 9.82
C VAL A 215 3.62 11.20 11.22
N LEU A 216 2.77 11.32 12.24
CA LEU A 216 3.17 11.08 13.63
C LEU A 216 3.65 9.64 13.87
N LEU A 217 2.99 8.66 13.26
CA LEU A 217 3.37 7.25 13.39
C LEU A 217 4.77 6.99 12.83
N LEU A 218 5.05 7.46 11.62
CA LEU A 218 6.31 7.21 10.93
C LEU A 218 7.47 8.04 11.48
N GLN A 219 7.21 9.24 12.00
CA GLN A 219 8.24 10.04 12.69
C GLN A 219 8.68 9.42 14.02
N ARG A 220 7.78 8.73 14.74
CA ARG A 220 8.08 8.11 16.03
C ARG A 220 8.88 6.81 15.90
N ASP A 221 8.77 6.13 14.77
CA ASP A 221 9.54 4.91 14.52
C ASP A 221 10.14 4.94 13.10
N PRO A 222 11.38 5.45 12.95
CA PRO A 222 12.07 5.55 11.65
C PRO A 222 12.25 4.21 10.94
N ARG A 223 12.15 3.06 11.65
CA ARG A 223 12.18 1.73 11.01
C ARG A 223 11.00 1.50 10.08
N HIS A 224 9.93 2.29 10.23
CA HIS A 224 8.75 2.25 9.37
C HIS A 224 8.78 3.32 8.27
N GLY A 225 9.66 4.33 8.37
CA GLY A 225 9.69 5.47 7.46
C GLY A 225 10.73 5.31 6.36
N ARG A 226 10.31 4.82 5.19
CA ARG A 226 11.08 5.04 3.94
C ARG A 226 10.39 6.14 3.14
N SER A 227 11.17 7.12 2.66
CA SER A 227 10.69 8.25 1.84
C SER A 227 9.94 7.81 0.57
N ASN A 228 10.20 6.60 0.09
CA ASN A 228 9.65 6.08 -1.15
C ASN A 228 8.32 5.31 -1.03
N LEU A 229 7.64 5.37 0.13
CA LEU A 229 6.37 4.68 0.39
C LEU A 229 5.14 5.61 0.31
N VAL A 230 5.36 6.92 0.36
CA VAL A 230 4.30 7.91 0.28
C VAL A 230 4.38 8.60 -1.06
N ASN A 231 3.36 8.41 -1.88
CA ASN A 231 3.29 8.99 -3.21
C ASN A 231 2.16 10.02 -3.28
N ILE A 232 2.46 11.18 -3.85
CA ILE A 232 1.48 12.23 -4.16
C ILE A 232 1.38 12.33 -5.68
N SER A 233 0.21 12.01 -6.22
CA SER A 233 -0.10 12.15 -7.64
C SER A 233 -0.68 13.53 -7.93
N VAL A 234 -0.07 14.23 -8.88
CA VAL A 234 -0.52 15.53 -9.38
C VAL A 234 -0.87 15.39 -10.85
N SER A 235 -2.08 15.78 -11.23
CA SER A 235 -2.63 15.59 -12.58
C SER A 235 -3.75 16.59 -12.87
N ARG A 236 -4.00 16.90 -14.15
CA ARG A 236 -5.12 17.74 -14.59
C ARG A 236 -6.49 17.04 -14.57
N PHE A 237 -6.52 15.71 -14.45
CA PHE A 237 -7.74 14.91 -14.63
C PHE A 237 -8.67 14.72 -13.41
N PRO A 238 -8.25 14.89 -12.14
CA PRO A 238 -9.18 14.86 -11.01
C PRO A 238 -10.24 15.95 -11.12
N TYR A 239 -11.47 15.68 -10.67
CA TYR A 239 -12.59 16.63 -10.76
C TYR A 239 -12.30 18.01 -10.16
N MET A 240 -11.50 18.07 -9.09
CA MET A 240 -11.10 19.34 -8.49
C MET A 240 -10.24 20.18 -9.44
N ALA A 241 -9.30 19.56 -10.15
CA ALA A 241 -8.48 20.22 -11.15
C ALA A 241 -9.35 20.75 -12.30
N GLN A 242 -10.29 19.93 -12.79
CA GLN A 242 -11.24 20.31 -13.84
C GLN A 242 -12.19 21.47 -13.46
N ARG A 243 -12.45 21.66 -12.15
CA ARG A 243 -13.29 22.74 -11.64
C ARG A 243 -12.52 24.05 -11.41
N GLY A 244 -11.20 23.99 -11.27
CA GLY A 244 -10.36 25.16 -11.08
C GLY A 244 -8.95 24.83 -10.59
N TYR A 245 -7.96 25.17 -11.42
CA TYR A 245 -6.55 25.00 -11.11
C TYR A 245 -6.07 25.75 -9.86
N PRO A 246 -6.49 27.00 -9.58
CA PRO A 246 -6.06 27.67 -8.34
C PRO A 246 -6.51 26.95 -7.07
N GLN A 247 -7.75 26.44 -7.05
CA GLN A 247 -8.26 25.69 -5.90
C GLN A 247 -7.55 24.33 -5.75
N TYR A 248 -7.28 23.66 -6.87
CA TYR A 248 -6.53 22.41 -6.90
C TYR A 248 -5.07 22.60 -6.43
N LEU A 249 -4.39 23.66 -6.89
CA LEU A 249 -3.06 24.05 -6.42
C LEU A 249 -3.03 24.17 -4.90
N GLU A 250 -3.97 24.92 -4.32
CA GLU A 250 -4.01 25.13 -2.88
C GLU A 250 -4.33 23.85 -2.08
N ALA A 251 -5.13 22.95 -2.65
CA ALA A 251 -5.35 21.62 -2.08
C ALA A 251 -4.06 20.78 -2.11
N MET A 252 -3.33 20.77 -3.22
CA MET A 252 -2.06 20.05 -3.34
C MET A 252 -0.98 20.62 -2.42
N LYS A 253 -0.88 21.95 -2.29
CA LYS A 253 0.02 22.57 -1.30
C LYS A 253 -0.28 22.12 0.12
N ASN A 254 -1.57 21.96 0.48
CA ASN A 254 -1.97 21.48 1.80
C ASN A 254 -1.53 20.02 2.02
N VAL A 255 -1.75 19.16 1.02
CA VAL A 255 -1.35 17.76 1.02
C VAL A 255 0.16 17.63 1.20
N ILE A 256 0.92 18.33 0.37
CA ILE A 256 2.40 18.35 0.40
C ILE A 256 2.88 18.87 1.75
N ARG A 257 2.33 19.97 2.27
CA ARG A 257 2.72 20.50 3.58
C ARG A 257 2.51 19.48 4.70
N THR A 258 1.38 18.77 4.66
CA THR A 258 1.04 17.76 5.68
C THR A 258 2.01 16.59 5.64
N LEU A 259 2.33 16.12 4.43
CA LEU A 259 3.17 14.93 4.22
C LEU A 259 4.67 15.26 4.13
N ALA A 260 5.06 16.53 4.02
CA ALA A 260 6.44 16.99 3.92
C ALA A 260 7.41 16.34 4.92
N PRO A 261 7.05 16.12 6.20
CA PRO A 261 7.95 15.47 7.15
C PRO A 261 8.29 14.01 6.82
N LEU A 262 7.55 13.39 5.90
CA LEU A 262 7.79 12.02 5.41
C LEU A 262 8.61 11.97 4.12
N ASN A 263 8.97 13.13 3.58
CA ASN A 263 9.68 13.28 2.32
C ASN A 263 9.03 12.50 1.15
N PRO A 264 7.76 12.80 0.80
CA PRO A 264 6.99 12.00 -0.13
C PRO A 264 7.53 12.10 -1.56
N ASN A 265 7.34 11.05 -2.34
CA ASN A 265 7.52 11.11 -3.78
C ASN A 265 6.39 11.94 -4.41
N ILE A 266 6.74 12.87 -5.28
CA ILE A 266 5.76 13.62 -6.05
C ILE A 266 5.81 13.12 -7.49
N ASN A 267 4.69 12.53 -7.92
CA ASN A 267 4.50 11.97 -9.24
C ASN A 267 3.65 12.94 -10.06
N LEU A 268 4.23 13.54 -11.08
CA LEU A 268 3.53 14.43 -12.02
C LEU A 268 3.09 13.60 -13.22
N PHE A 269 1.77 13.52 -13.44
CA PHE A 269 1.12 12.69 -14.47
C PHE A 269 0.62 13.57 -15.63
N ASP A 270 1.51 14.33 -16.27
CA ASP A 270 1.23 15.10 -17.49
C ASP A 270 2.59 15.51 -18.09
N SER A 271 2.77 15.35 -19.42
CA SER A 271 4.02 15.72 -20.07
C SER A 271 4.16 17.24 -20.14
N PRO A 272 5.32 17.83 -19.78
CA PRO A 272 5.57 19.25 -19.98
C PRO A 272 5.59 19.65 -21.46
N ASP A 273 5.77 18.68 -22.36
CA ASP A 273 5.89 18.89 -23.81
C ASP A 273 4.54 18.90 -24.55
N ASP A 274 3.42 18.62 -23.86
CA ASP A 274 2.09 18.65 -24.45
C ASP A 274 1.50 20.08 -24.38
N PRO A 275 1.22 20.73 -25.53
CA PRO A 275 0.71 22.11 -25.56
C PRO A 275 -0.67 22.27 -24.91
N GLU A 276 -1.46 21.20 -24.77
CA GLU A 276 -2.74 21.26 -24.02
C GLU A 276 -2.52 21.38 -22.50
N ASN A 277 -1.29 21.21 -22.03
CA ASN A 277 -0.94 21.27 -20.61
C ASN A 277 -0.40 22.63 -20.17
N ALA A 278 -0.21 23.60 -21.08
CA ALA A 278 0.43 24.88 -20.78
C ALA A 278 -0.20 25.60 -19.56
N ASP A 279 -1.53 25.70 -19.49
CA ASP A 279 -2.22 26.34 -18.37
C ASP A 279 -2.08 25.56 -17.06
N PHE A 280 -2.13 24.22 -17.12
CA PHE A 280 -1.95 23.37 -15.94
C PHE A 280 -0.52 23.49 -15.41
N ILE A 281 0.47 23.52 -16.29
CA ILE A 281 1.88 23.69 -15.94
C ILE A 281 2.09 25.05 -15.27
N ALA A 282 1.66 26.13 -15.91
CA ALA A 282 1.87 27.49 -15.43
C ALA A 282 1.11 27.78 -14.12
N ILE A 283 -0.11 27.24 -13.95
CA ILE A 283 -0.95 27.55 -12.79
C ILE A 283 -0.74 26.55 -11.64
N VAL A 284 -0.44 25.29 -11.93
CA VAL A 284 -0.33 24.23 -10.90
C VAL A 284 1.09 23.75 -10.72
N VAL A 285 1.75 23.27 -11.78
CA VAL A 285 3.04 22.58 -11.66
C VAL A 285 4.16 23.52 -11.22
N GLU A 286 4.40 24.62 -11.94
CA GLU A 286 5.47 25.57 -11.62
C GLU A 286 5.29 26.17 -10.21
N PRO A 287 4.09 26.64 -9.80
CA PRO A 287 3.90 27.15 -8.44
C PRO A 287 4.02 26.07 -7.35
N LEU A 288 3.72 24.81 -7.65
CA LEU A 288 3.97 23.69 -6.73
C LEU A 288 5.47 23.46 -6.54
N LEU A 289 6.25 23.45 -7.62
CA LEU A 289 7.70 23.27 -7.54
C LEU A 289 8.34 24.34 -6.66
N MET A 290 8.02 25.62 -6.92
CA MET A 290 8.49 26.74 -6.08
C MET A 290 8.08 26.57 -4.61
N PHE A 291 6.85 26.10 -4.36
CA PHE A 291 6.39 25.86 -2.99
C PHE A 291 7.19 24.75 -2.31
N ILE A 292 7.49 23.66 -3.00
CA ILE A 292 8.24 22.53 -2.43
C ILE A 292 9.69 22.92 -2.17
N GLU A 293 10.33 23.65 -3.08
CA GLU A 293 11.67 24.24 -2.87
C GLU A 293 11.70 25.10 -1.60
N SER A 294 10.62 25.85 -1.33
CA SER A 294 10.51 26.69 -0.13
C SER A 294 10.39 25.90 1.18
N LEU A 295 10.00 24.62 1.13
CA LEU A 295 9.82 23.78 2.32
C LEU A 295 11.15 23.17 2.82
N SER A 296 12.28 23.38 2.13
CA SER A 296 13.60 22.84 2.50
C SER A 296 13.63 21.31 2.68
N THR A 297 12.78 20.58 1.96
CA THR A 297 12.70 19.11 2.01
C THR A 297 13.48 18.47 0.86
N GLU A 298 14.23 17.39 1.11
CA GLU A 298 14.91 16.57 0.08
C GLU A 298 13.92 15.73 -0.75
N SER A 299 12.79 16.30 -1.16
CA SER A 299 11.72 15.55 -1.83
C SER A 299 12.12 15.13 -3.22
N HIS A 300 11.94 13.85 -3.51
CA HIS A 300 12.26 13.28 -4.80
C HIS A 300 11.08 13.50 -5.75
N PHE A 301 11.31 14.30 -6.78
CA PHE A 301 10.37 14.47 -7.87
C PHE A 301 10.62 13.41 -8.92
N THR A 302 9.56 12.67 -9.26
CA THR A 302 9.60 11.78 -10.41
C THR A 302 8.63 12.30 -11.44
N PHE A 303 9.17 12.77 -12.56
CA PHE A 303 8.38 13.06 -13.74
C PHE A 303 8.05 11.74 -14.41
N LYS A 304 6.75 11.43 -14.51
CA LYS A 304 6.29 10.27 -15.26
C LYS A 304 5.43 10.80 -16.38
N SER A 305 5.84 10.58 -17.62
CA SER A 305 4.87 10.57 -18.71
C SER A 305 3.96 9.38 -18.46
N ALA A 306 2.92 9.62 -17.68
CA ALA A 306 1.97 8.60 -17.37
C ALA A 306 0.94 8.63 -18.48
N VAL A 307 1.07 7.69 -19.41
CA VAL A 307 -0.10 7.19 -20.11
C VAL A 307 -0.90 6.43 -19.06
N VAL A 308 -1.59 7.12 -18.14
CA VAL A 308 -2.52 6.49 -17.20
C VAL A 308 -3.40 5.63 -18.07
N SER A 309 -3.16 4.32 -17.95
CA SER A 309 -3.84 3.34 -18.74
C SER A 309 -5.31 3.72 -18.75
N LYS A 310 -5.94 3.81 -19.92
CA LYS A 310 -7.41 3.88 -19.96
C LYS A 310 -8.02 2.65 -19.24
N TYR A 311 -7.21 1.69 -18.81
CA TYR A 311 -7.55 0.47 -18.11
C TYR A 311 -7.14 0.43 -16.63
N ALA A 312 -6.51 1.47 -16.09
CA ALA A 312 -6.30 1.61 -14.65
C ALA A 312 -7.56 2.24 -14.05
N GLY A 313 -8.19 1.56 -13.10
CA GLY A 313 -9.49 1.99 -12.57
C GLY A 313 -10.69 1.47 -13.38
N ARG A 314 -11.82 2.16 -13.31
CA ARG A 314 -13.10 1.71 -13.88
C ARG A 314 -13.26 1.91 -15.39
N MET A 315 -12.33 2.57 -16.08
CA MET A 315 -12.38 2.80 -17.55
C MET A 315 -11.99 1.55 -18.39
N ALA A 316 -11.77 0.45 -17.70
CA ALA A 316 -11.11 -0.73 -18.19
C ALA A 316 -12.12 -1.73 -18.81
N ASP A 317 -12.55 -1.50 -20.06
CA ASP A 317 -13.61 -2.32 -20.70
C ASP A 317 -13.15 -3.67 -21.27
N GLY A 318 -11.84 -3.90 -21.39
CA GLY A 318 -11.24 -5.22 -21.70
C GLY A 318 -11.20 -5.59 -23.18
N ASN A 319 -11.38 -4.63 -24.09
CA ASN A 319 -11.53 -4.89 -25.53
C ASN A 319 -10.28 -4.63 -26.39
N HIS A 320 -9.09 -4.49 -25.80
CA HIS A 320 -7.92 -3.99 -26.53
C HIS A 320 -6.64 -4.72 -26.11
N GLU A 321 -5.78 -5.05 -27.09
CA GLU A 321 -4.59 -5.90 -26.91
C GLU A 321 -3.31 -5.11 -26.56
N GLU A 322 -3.34 -3.78 -26.58
CA GLU A 322 -2.17 -2.88 -26.40
C GLU A 322 -2.14 -2.24 -24.99
N ASP A 323 -2.73 -2.91 -24.01
CA ASP A 323 -3.10 -2.33 -22.72
C ASP A 323 -1.95 -2.43 -21.70
N GLU A 324 -1.31 -1.32 -21.33
CA GLU A 324 -0.25 -1.31 -20.31
C GLU A 324 -0.80 -0.89 -18.93
N ASP A 325 -0.52 -1.67 -17.87
CA ASP A 325 -0.78 -1.27 -16.48
C ASP A 325 0.47 -0.59 -15.89
N ILE A 326 0.32 0.65 -15.40
CA ILE A 326 1.40 1.42 -14.77
C ILE A 326 1.62 0.99 -13.32
N ALA A 327 0.69 0.25 -12.71
CA ALA A 327 0.84 -0.24 -11.35
C ALA A 327 1.75 -1.48 -11.29
N GLY A 328 3.03 -1.30 -11.65
CA GLY A 328 4.25 -1.79 -10.99
C GLY A 328 4.40 -3.27 -10.55
N PHE A 329 3.40 -4.13 -10.74
CA PHE A 329 3.38 -5.49 -10.23
C PHE A 329 3.06 -6.43 -11.38
N SER A 330 3.93 -6.44 -12.41
CA SER A 330 3.91 -7.43 -13.49
C SER A 330 4.33 -8.85 -13.03
N MET A 331 4.21 -9.12 -11.73
CA MET A 331 4.53 -10.37 -11.06
C MET A 331 3.25 -11.04 -10.58
N PRO A 332 3.21 -12.38 -10.49
CA PRO A 332 2.02 -13.07 -10.03
C PRO A 332 1.78 -12.70 -8.56
N CYS A 333 0.56 -12.29 -8.22
CA CYS A 333 0.25 -11.80 -6.88
C CYS A 333 -1.25 -11.83 -6.57
N TYR A 334 -1.58 -11.80 -5.27
CA TYR A 334 -2.93 -11.68 -4.75
C TYR A 334 -3.30 -10.25 -4.40
N HIS A 335 -4.57 -9.95 -4.61
CA HIS A 335 -5.23 -8.68 -4.31
C HIS A 335 -6.47 -8.97 -3.47
N LEU A 336 -6.65 -8.23 -2.38
CA LEU A 336 -7.84 -8.30 -1.55
C LEU A 336 -8.74 -7.09 -1.79
N PHE A 337 -10.00 -7.31 -2.15
CA PHE A 337 -10.97 -6.24 -2.44
C PHE A 337 -11.79 -5.84 -1.19
N PRO A 338 -12.46 -4.66 -1.21
CA PRO A 338 -13.21 -4.16 -0.06
C PRO A 338 -14.43 -5.02 0.34
N ASP A 339 -14.91 -5.85 -0.57
CA ASP A 339 -16.01 -6.78 -0.36
C ASP A 339 -15.55 -8.15 0.16
N GLY A 340 -14.23 -8.34 0.34
CA GLY A 340 -13.60 -9.58 0.74
C GLY A 340 -13.19 -10.49 -0.42
N THR A 341 -13.47 -10.12 -1.67
CA THR A 341 -13.08 -10.92 -2.83
C THR A 341 -11.56 -10.98 -2.95
N VAL A 342 -11.02 -12.19 -3.14
CA VAL A 342 -9.61 -12.40 -3.51
C VAL A 342 -9.50 -12.47 -5.03
N ALA A 343 -8.56 -11.72 -5.57
CA ALA A 343 -8.21 -11.76 -6.98
C ALA A 343 -6.74 -12.12 -7.16
N HIS A 344 -6.45 -12.94 -8.17
CA HIS A 344 -5.10 -13.32 -8.55
C HIS A 344 -4.72 -12.66 -9.86
N GLN A 345 -3.54 -12.05 -9.90
CA GLN A 345 -2.95 -11.51 -11.10
C GLN A 345 -1.87 -12.48 -11.58
N THR A 346 -1.92 -12.88 -12.85
CA THR A 346 -0.92 -13.76 -13.46
C THR A 346 0.19 -12.95 -14.14
N LEU A 347 1.36 -13.56 -14.30
CA LEU A 347 2.51 -12.97 -14.99
C LEU A 347 2.15 -12.52 -16.42
N GLY A 348 2.39 -11.25 -16.74
CA GLY A 348 2.17 -10.68 -18.06
C GLY A 348 1.85 -9.19 -18.01
N LYS A 349 2.41 -8.42 -18.94
CA LYS A 349 2.07 -6.99 -19.08
C LYS A 349 0.57 -6.86 -19.35
N GLY A 350 -0.11 -6.00 -18.57
CA GLY A 350 -1.55 -5.74 -18.76
C GLY A 350 -2.50 -6.78 -18.16
N ASN A 351 -2.01 -7.89 -17.60
CA ASN A 351 -2.88 -8.87 -16.95
C ASN A 351 -3.52 -8.27 -15.70
N ARG A 352 -4.85 -8.32 -15.62
CA ARG A 352 -5.60 -7.80 -14.47
C ARG A 352 -5.76 -8.85 -13.37
N PRO A 353 -5.89 -8.40 -12.10
CA PRO A 353 -6.33 -9.28 -11.02
C PRO A 353 -7.71 -9.85 -11.36
N THR A 354 -7.81 -11.18 -11.45
CA THR A 354 -9.06 -11.88 -11.74
C THR A 354 -9.56 -12.54 -10.45
N PRO A 355 -10.84 -12.34 -10.06
CA PRO A 355 -11.42 -13.03 -8.92
C PRO A 355 -11.25 -14.54 -9.05
N ILE A 356 -10.78 -15.19 -7.99
CA ILE A 356 -10.54 -16.64 -7.98
C ILE A 356 -11.71 -17.44 -7.38
N GLY A 357 -12.84 -16.76 -7.11
CA GLY A 357 -14.03 -17.36 -6.47
C GLY A 357 -13.99 -17.34 -4.95
N GLU A 358 -12.85 -17.02 -4.35
CA GLU A 358 -12.65 -16.92 -2.90
C GLU A 358 -13.12 -15.56 -2.36
N ARG A 359 -13.84 -15.58 -1.25
CA ARG A 359 -14.32 -14.39 -0.55
C ARG A 359 -14.11 -14.54 0.94
N LEU A 360 -13.22 -13.70 1.49
CA LEU A 360 -12.75 -13.84 2.87
C LEU A 360 -13.80 -13.43 3.90
N TYR A 361 -14.65 -12.46 3.56
CA TYR A 361 -15.78 -12.03 4.37
C TYR A 361 -16.94 -11.58 3.50
N SER A 362 -18.15 -11.71 4.03
CA SER A 362 -19.29 -10.99 3.49
C SER A 362 -19.48 -9.69 4.24
N LEU A 363 -19.79 -8.61 3.53
CA LEU A 363 -20.37 -7.44 4.16
C LEU A 363 -21.77 -7.86 4.58
N ALA A 364 -22.06 -7.83 5.89
CA ALA A 364 -23.44 -7.95 6.34
C ALA A 364 -24.25 -6.85 5.63
N ALA A 365 -25.30 -7.27 4.91
CA ALA A 365 -26.12 -6.41 4.06
C ALA A 365 -26.91 -5.35 4.85
#